data_AF-A0A7C4A7K0-F1
#
_entry.id   AF-A0A7C4A7K0-F1
#
_cell.length_a   1.000
_cell.length_b   1.000
_cell.length_c   1.000
_cell.angle_alpha   90.00
_cell.angle_beta   90.00
_cell.angle_gamma   90.00
#
_symmetry.space_group_name_H-M   'P 1'
#
loop_
_entity.id
_entity.type
_entity.pdbx_description
1 polymer ?
#
loop_
_entity_poly.entity_id
_entity_poly.type
_entity_poly.pdbx_seq_one_letter_code
_entity_poly.pdbx_strand_id
1 'polypeptide(L)'
;QALYGGAELLINISASPYYMGRGQARERMLRTRATDNTAFLAYCNLVGGQDELVFDGHSVICGPQGELIARGKQFAEDMVVADLDMRQVFRWRLYDPRRRKRAREGAHTFEQVVLPPLQAQKERAPLSTQVTPLYEPTAEVYAALVLGTRDYVLKNAFQKVVLGLSGGVDSSLTAAIATDALGAENVVGVAMPTRYSSSHSLEDAQQLAHNFGFRLLTIPIDNTFQSFLDMLAPVFAGLPADVTEENLQPRIRGTLLMALSNKFGWLVLTTGNKSEIGVGYSTLYGDTAGGFAVIKDVPKMLVYELCRYRNQVAGYDIIPQRVLEKVPSAELRPNQKDSDTLPEYAILDPILHAYVEESCGPAEIVARGYDPATVRRVIRMVDRSEYKRRQSPPGVKITPRAFGKDWRLPITNRYRPEL
;
A
#
# COMPACT_ATOMS: atom_id res chain seq x y z
N GLN A 1 -18.49 21.97 -22.08
CA GLN A 1 -17.50 22.54 -23.03
C GLN A 1 -17.46 21.76 -24.35
N ALA A 2 -17.20 20.44 -24.38
CA ALA A 2 -17.17 19.69 -25.64
C ALA A 2 -18.46 19.81 -26.47
N LEU A 3 -19.59 19.47 -25.86
CA LEU A 3 -20.90 19.39 -26.53
C LEU A 3 -21.41 20.75 -27.02
N TYR A 4 -21.39 21.77 -26.15
CA TYR A 4 -21.99 23.08 -26.43
C TYR A 4 -21.00 24.16 -26.87
N GLY A 5 -19.74 24.07 -26.42
CA GLY A 5 -18.69 25.05 -26.69
C GLY A 5 -17.70 24.61 -27.76
N GLY A 6 -17.95 23.46 -28.42
CA GLY A 6 -17.14 22.99 -29.55
C GLY A 6 -15.77 22.40 -29.18
N ALA A 7 -15.38 22.35 -27.90
CA ALA A 7 -14.03 21.94 -27.49
C ALA A 7 -13.62 20.58 -28.12
N GLU A 8 -12.48 20.57 -28.81
CA GLU A 8 -11.97 19.42 -29.56
C GLU A 8 -10.89 18.63 -28.81
N LEU A 9 -10.26 19.27 -27.83
CA LEU A 9 -9.31 18.68 -26.90
C LEU A 9 -9.77 18.98 -25.47
N LEU A 10 -9.84 17.94 -24.64
CA LEU A 10 -10.15 18.02 -23.23
C LEU A 10 -8.88 17.78 -22.43
N ILE A 11 -8.50 18.74 -21.60
CA ILE A 11 -7.33 18.64 -20.72
C ILE A 11 -7.83 18.39 -19.30
N ASN A 12 -7.34 17.33 -18.67
CA ASN A 12 -7.61 16.99 -17.28
C ASN A 12 -6.30 16.92 -16.52
N ILE A 13 -6.11 17.85 -15.58
CA ILE A 13 -4.99 17.87 -14.63
C ILE A 13 -5.50 17.25 -13.33
N SER A 14 -4.80 16.23 -12.84
CA SER A 14 -5.27 15.39 -11.75
C SER A 14 -4.19 15.09 -10.70
N ALA A 15 -4.66 14.86 -9.48
CA ALA A 15 -3.93 14.19 -8.41
C ALA A 15 -4.80 13.00 -7.95
N SER A 16 -4.86 11.97 -8.80
CA SER A 16 -5.64 10.76 -8.57
C SER A 16 -4.77 9.73 -7.86
N PRO A 17 -5.03 9.41 -6.57
CA PRO A 17 -4.19 8.49 -5.83
C PRO A 17 -4.38 7.05 -6.31
N TYR A 18 -3.31 6.28 -6.20
CA TYR A 18 -3.25 4.86 -6.48
C TYR A 18 -4.12 4.05 -5.51
N TYR A 19 -4.72 3.00 -6.06
CA TYR A 19 -5.00 1.74 -5.40
C TYR A 19 -4.99 0.66 -6.49
N MET A 20 -4.83 -0.60 -6.10
CA MET A 20 -4.68 -1.74 -7.01
C MET A 20 -5.78 -1.77 -8.08
N GLY A 21 -5.37 -1.85 -9.36
CA GLY A 21 -6.29 -1.87 -10.50
C GLY A 21 -6.98 -0.54 -10.86
N ARG A 22 -6.78 0.54 -10.09
CA ARG A 22 -7.39 1.86 -10.39
C ARG A 22 -6.93 2.41 -11.74
N GLY A 23 -5.64 2.27 -12.07
CA GLY A 23 -5.07 2.79 -13.32
C GLY A 23 -5.82 2.26 -14.54
N GLN A 24 -6.07 0.95 -14.59
CA GLN A 24 -6.84 0.32 -15.67
C GLN A 24 -8.30 0.81 -15.73
N ALA A 25 -8.97 0.90 -14.58
CA ALA A 25 -10.35 1.38 -14.52
C ALA A 25 -10.45 2.85 -14.96
N ARG A 26 -9.49 3.67 -14.57
CA ARG A 26 -9.36 5.07 -14.95
C ARG A 26 -9.11 5.22 -16.45
N GLU A 27 -8.17 4.46 -17.02
CA GLU A 27 -7.91 4.47 -18.46
C GLU A 27 -9.17 4.11 -19.26
N ARG A 28 -9.89 3.05 -18.87
CA ARG A 28 -11.18 2.67 -19.50
C ARG A 28 -12.19 3.82 -19.45
N MET A 29 -12.37 4.43 -18.28
CA MET A 29 -13.29 5.55 -18.09
C MET A 29 -12.92 6.74 -18.98
N LEU A 30 -11.64 7.12 -19.03
CA LEU A 30 -11.15 8.25 -19.85
C LEU A 30 -11.36 7.99 -21.35
N ARG A 31 -11.10 6.76 -21.80
CA ARG A 31 -11.36 6.35 -23.19
C ARG A 31 -12.85 6.48 -23.53
N THR A 32 -13.74 6.00 -22.65
CA THR A 32 -15.19 6.18 -22.82
C THR A 32 -15.57 7.66 -22.89
N ARG A 33 -14.98 8.52 -22.05
CA ARG A 33 -15.25 9.97 -22.09
C ARG A 33 -14.75 10.66 -23.35
N ALA A 34 -13.63 10.21 -23.92
CA ALA A 34 -13.16 10.69 -25.22
C ALA A 34 -14.17 10.33 -26.33
N THR A 35 -14.64 9.08 -26.36
CA THR A 35 -15.66 8.60 -27.31
C THR A 35 -16.99 9.34 -27.15
N ASP A 36 -17.50 9.46 -25.91
CA ASP A 36 -18.78 10.12 -25.60
C ASP A 36 -18.84 11.57 -26.09
N ASN A 37 -17.70 12.26 -26.11
CA ASN A 37 -17.60 13.67 -26.47
C ASN A 37 -17.08 13.91 -27.90
N THR A 38 -16.59 12.85 -28.55
CA THR A 38 -15.89 12.91 -29.84
C THR A 38 -14.85 14.02 -29.82
N ALA A 39 -13.89 13.87 -28.91
CA ALA A 39 -12.82 14.83 -28.66
C ALA A 39 -11.57 14.07 -28.20
N PHE A 40 -10.39 14.65 -28.47
CA PHE A 40 -9.18 14.18 -27.81
C PHE A 40 -9.28 14.43 -26.31
N LEU A 41 -8.67 13.56 -25.51
CA LEU A 41 -8.57 13.72 -24.06
C LEU A 41 -7.12 13.53 -23.64
N ALA A 42 -6.52 14.57 -23.08
CA ALA A 42 -5.22 14.54 -22.43
C ALA A 42 -5.40 14.54 -20.91
N TYR A 43 -4.99 13.45 -20.27
CA TYR A 43 -5.03 13.26 -18.83
C TYR A 43 -3.61 13.28 -18.26
N CYS A 44 -3.33 14.28 -17.43
CA CYS A 44 -2.06 14.44 -16.73
C CYS A 44 -2.28 14.21 -15.25
N ASN A 45 -1.59 13.21 -14.68
CA ASN A 45 -1.70 12.86 -13.27
C ASN A 45 -0.38 13.05 -12.54
N LEU A 46 -0.47 13.43 -11.27
CA LEU A 46 0.66 13.43 -10.35
C LEU A 46 1.30 12.03 -10.24
N VAL A 47 2.60 11.98 -9.94
CA VAL A 47 3.33 10.77 -9.55
C VAL A 47 4.15 11.04 -8.29
N GLY A 48 4.28 10.03 -7.43
CA GLY A 48 5.06 10.11 -6.19
C GLY A 48 4.27 9.77 -4.93
N GLY A 49 4.97 9.52 -3.83
CA GLY A 49 4.39 9.32 -2.49
C GLY A 49 4.13 10.65 -1.76
N GLN A 50 3.01 10.74 -1.05
CA GLN A 50 2.65 11.84 -0.16
C GLN A 50 1.88 11.29 1.05
N ASP A 51 2.50 11.33 2.23
CA ASP A 51 2.02 10.68 3.45
C ASP A 51 1.68 9.20 3.20
N GLU A 52 0.39 8.83 3.31
CA GLU A 52 -0.13 7.48 3.06
C GLU A 52 -0.45 7.21 1.58
N LEU A 53 -0.59 8.26 0.77
CA LEU A 53 -1.02 8.15 -0.61
C LEU A 53 0.18 7.99 -1.54
N VAL A 54 0.01 7.16 -2.57
CA VAL A 54 0.91 7.12 -3.72
C VAL A 54 0.12 7.61 -4.92
N PHE A 55 0.73 8.45 -5.74
CA PHE A 55 0.21 8.82 -7.05
C PHE A 55 0.99 8.04 -8.11
N ASP A 56 0.27 7.37 -8.99
CA ASP A 56 0.83 6.40 -9.92
C ASP A 56 1.32 7.03 -11.23
N GLY A 57 1.12 8.32 -11.46
CA GLY A 57 1.32 8.91 -12.79
C GLY A 57 0.30 8.30 -13.74
N HIS A 58 0.76 7.48 -14.71
CA HIS A 58 -0.12 6.83 -15.68
C HIS A 58 -0.96 7.86 -16.46
N SER A 59 -0.31 8.94 -16.88
CA SER A 59 -0.89 9.94 -17.77
C SER A 59 -1.23 9.30 -19.11
N VAL A 60 -2.37 9.68 -19.70
CA VAL A 60 -2.86 9.08 -20.96
C VAL A 60 -3.36 10.13 -21.92
N ILE A 61 -3.20 9.87 -23.21
CA ILE A 61 -3.81 10.63 -24.30
C ILE A 61 -4.70 9.68 -25.08
N CYS A 62 -5.99 10.00 -25.15
CA CYS A 62 -7.00 9.25 -25.88
C CYS A 62 -7.49 10.06 -27.08
N GLY A 63 -7.72 9.37 -28.19
CA GLY A 63 -8.34 9.97 -29.37
C GLY A 63 -9.87 9.98 -29.33
N PRO A 64 -10.51 10.62 -30.31
CA PRO A 64 -11.95 10.85 -30.33
C PRO A 64 -12.81 9.60 -30.43
N GLN A 65 -12.25 8.43 -30.78
CA GLN A 65 -12.94 7.15 -30.72
C GLN A 65 -12.61 6.33 -29.46
N GLY A 66 -11.76 6.87 -28.57
CA GLY A 66 -11.30 6.17 -27.39
C GLY A 66 -10.11 5.24 -27.68
N GLU A 67 -9.44 5.39 -28.82
CA GLU A 67 -8.13 4.81 -29.08
C GLU A 67 -7.07 5.43 -28.15
N LEU A 68 -6.13 4.60 -27.69
CA LEU A 68 -5.04 5.08 -26.84
C LEU A 68 -3.89 5.56 -27.73
N ILE A 69 -3.60 6.86 -27.67
CA ILE A 69 -2.55 7.52 -28.46
C ILE A 69 -1.24 7.51 -27.69
N ALA A 70 -1.30 7.74 -26.38
CA ALA A 70 -0.12 7.66 -25.54
C ALA A 70 -0.47 7.23 -24.12
N ARG A 71 0.48 6.55 -23.46
CA ARG A 71 0.42 6.17 -22.05
C ARG A 71 1.80 6.30 -21.42
N GLY A 72 1.90 7.18 -20.42
CA GLY A 72 3.10 7.36 -19.61
C GLY A 72 3.32 6.22 -18.64
N LYS A 73 4.52 6.21 -18.07
CA LYS A 73 4.94 5.22 -17.05
C LYS A 73 4.06 5.28 -15.80
N GLN A 74 3.89 4.12 -15.18
CA GLN A 74 3.37 4.04 -13.81
C GLN A 74 4.54 4.18 -12.82
N PHE A 75 4.32 4.90 -11.72
CA PHE A 75 5.26 5.05 -10.59
C PHE A 75 6.63 5.67 -10.93
N ALA A 76 6.73 6.37 -12.07
CA ALA A 76 7.92 7.12 -12.46
C ALA A 76 7.52 8.46 -13.08
N GLU A 77 8.36 9.48 -12.88
CA GLU A 77 8.25 10.74 -13.62
C GLU A 77 8.42 10.50 -15.11
N ASP A 78 7.59 11.16 -15.91
CA ASP A 78 7.53 10.95 -17.35
C ASP A 78 7.01 12.20 -18.07
N MET A 79 7.41 12.35 -19.33
CA MET A 79 6.96 13.43 -20.21
C MET A 79 6.29 12.82 -21.45
N VAL A 80 4.95 12.77 -21.44
CA VAL A 80 4.16 12.17 -22.51
C VAL A 80 3.86 13.21 -23.58
N VAL A 81 4.30 12.95 -24.82
CA VAL A 81 4.12 13.85 -25.97
C VAL A 81 3.47 13.09 -27.12
N ALA A 82 2.49 13.70 -27.78
CA ALA A 82 1.84 13.15 -28.97
C ALA A 82 1.47 14.25 -29.95
N ASP A 83 1.50 13.93 -31.24
CA ASP A 83 0.94 14.78 -32.29
C ASP A 83 -0.55 14.45 -32.49
N LEU A 84 -1.42 15.48 -32.45
CA LEU A 84 -2.87 15.31 -32.56
C LEU A 84 -3.37 15.86 -33.89
N ASP A 85 -3.91 15.00 -34.75
CA ASP A 85 -4.61 15.45 -35.94
C ASP A 85 -6.03 15.89 -35.60
N MET A 86 -6.19 17.19 -35.32
CA MET A 86 -7.47 17.79 -34.93
C MET A 86 -8.57 17.62 -35.99
N ARG A 87 -8.21 17.40 -37.26
CA ARG A 87 -9.19 17.14 -38.34
C ARG A 87 -9.98 15.85 -38.10
N GLN A 88 -9.44 14.91 -37.32
CA GLN A 88 -10.16 13.69 -36.95
C GLN A 88 -11.42 14.01 -36.14
N VAL A 89 -11.38 15.01 -35.26
CA VAL A 89 -12.55 15.41 -34.45
C VAL A 89 -13.68 15.91 -35.35
N PHE A 90 -13.35 16.78 -36.31
CA PHE A 90 -14.32 17.24 -37.31
C PHE A 90 -14.93 16.07 -38.09
N ARG A 91 -14.10 15.16 -38.61
CA ARG A 91 -14.55 13.99 -39.37
C ARG A 91 -15.51 13.13 -38.55
N TRP A 92 -15.17 12.79 -37.31
CA TRP A 92 -16.00 11.92 -36.49
C TRP A 92 -17.30 12.58 -36.04
N ARG A 93 -17.29 13.89 -35.77
CA ARG A 93 -18.51 14.63 -35.40
C ARG A 93 -19.54 14.70 -36.53
N LEU A 94 -19.13 14.67 -37.80
CA LEU A 94 -20.06 14.61 -38.94
C LEU A 94 -20.94 13.35 -38.88
N TYR A 95 -20.37 12.24 -38.41
CA TYR A 95 -21.02 10.94 -38.30
C TYR A 95 -21.72 10.71 -36.96
N ASP A 96 -21.62 11.62 -35.98
CA ASP A 96 -22.30 11.48 -34.68
C ASP A 96 -23.69 12.16 -34.68
N PRO A 97 -24.79 11.39 -34.75
CA PRO A 97 -26.14 11.95 -34.73
C PRO A 97 -26.53 12.55 -33.36
N ARG A 98 -25.85 12.16 -32.26
CA ARG A 98 -26.20 12.56 -30.89
C ARG A 98 -26.04 14.06 -30.66
N ARG A 99 -25.02 14.66 -31.29
CA ARG A 99 -24.78 16.11 -31.24
C ARG A 99 -25.91 16.93 -31.86
N ARG A 100 -26.49 16.48 -32.98
CA ARG A 100 -27.57 17.20 -33.68
C ARG A 100 -28.83 17.34 -32.82
N LYS A 101 -29.08 16.35 -31.95
CA LYS A 101 -30.20 16.34 -31.01
C LYS A 101 -29.95 17.26 -29.82
N ARG A 102 -28.76 17.19 -29.21
CA ARG A 102 -28.42 17.92 -27.98
C ARG A 102 -28.05 19.39 -28.18
N ALA A 103 -27.54 19.79 -29.35
CA ALA A 103 -27.25 21.19 -29.64
C ALA A 103 -28.51 22.09 -29.69
N ARG A 104 -29.72 21.50 -29.66
CA ARG A 104 -31.00 22.21 -29.61
C ARG A 104 -31.44 22.59 -28.19
N GLU A 105 -30.74 22.09 -27.17
CA GLU A 105 -31.05 22.33 -25.75
C GLU A 105 -30.24 23.53 -25.22
N GLY A 106 -30.72 24.75 -25.49
CA GLY A 106 -30.28 25.98 -24.81
C GLY A 106 -28.97 26.61 -25.31
N ALA A 107 -28.89 27.95 -25.19
CA ALA A 107 -27.68 28.71 -25.49
C ALA A 107 -26.74 28.69 -24.27
N HIS A 108 -25.53 28.16 -24.45
CA HIS A 108 -24.47 28.20 -23.45
C HIS A 108 -23.36 29.14 -23.92
N THR A 109 -22.98 30.09 -23.08
CA THR A 109 -21.83 30.96 -23.30
C THR A 109 -20.61 30.40 -22.58
N PHE A 110 -19.44 30.52 -23.21
CA PHE A 110 -18.16 30.14 -22.64
C PHE A 110 -17.20 31.31 -22.83
N GLU A 111 -16.37 31.59 -21.84
CA GLU A 111 -15.24 32.50 -21.99
C GLU A 111 -14.29 31.94 -23.04
N GLN A 112 -13.85 32.80 -23.98
CA GLN A 112 -12.91 32.44 -25.03
C GLN A 112 -11.68 33.32 -24.90
N VAL A 113 -10.54 32.66 -24.74
CA VAL A 113 -9.23 33.30 -24.74
C VAL A 113 -8.57 33.01 -26.08
N VAL A 114 -8.29 34.06 -26.86
CA VAL A 114 -7.59 33.94 -28.13
C VAL A 114 -6.10 33.87 -27.85
N LEU A 115 -5.49 32.73 -28.17
CA LEU A 115 -4.04 32.55 -28.06
C LEU A 115 -3.35 33.11 -29.32
N PRO A 116 -2.12 33.66 -29.20
CA PRO A 116 -1.34 34.02 -30.37
C PRO A 116 -1.08 32.79 -31.23
N PRO A 117 -0.93 32.94 -32.56
CA PRO A 117 -0.59 31.84 -33.43
C PRO A 117 0.70 31.17 -32.96
N LEU A 118 0.66 29.84 -32.80
CA LEU A 118 1.89 29.07 -32.59
C LEU A 118 2.77 29.26 -33.83
N GLN A 119 4.06 29.54 -33.63
CA GLN A 119 5.01 29.55 -34.74
C GLN A 119 4.95 28.19 -35.45
N ALA A 120 4.77 28.22 -36.78
CA ALA A 120 4.77 27.02 -37.58
C ALA A 120 6.07 26.25 -37.33
N GLN A 121 5.96 25.05 -36.74
CA GLN A 121 7.11 24.19 -36.59
C GLN A 121 7.61 23.77 -37.98
N LYS A 122 8.92 23.61 -38.13
CA LYS A 122 9.49 22.94 -39.30
C LYS A 122 8.80 21.59 -39.47
N GLU A 123 8.50 21.20 -40.71
CA GLU A 123 7.96 19.88 -41.01
C GLU A 123 8.85 18.82 -40.35
N ARG A 124 8.27 18.08 -39.41
CA ARG A 124 8.91 16.96 -38.71
C ARG A 124 8.09 15.71 -38.93
N ALA A 125 8.75 14.55 -38.87
CA ALA A 125 8.04 13.28 -38.88
C ALA A 125 7.06 13.21 -37.69
N PRO A 126 5.85 12.64 -37.88
CA PRO A 126 4.91 12.48 -36.79
C PRO A 126 5.51 11.62 -35.68
N LEU A 127 5.24 11.97 -34.43
CA LEU A 127 5.61 11.15 -33.30
C LEU A 127 4.90 9.79 -33.36
N SER A 128 5.65 8.72 -33.12
CA SER A 128 5.09 7.38 -32.96
C SER A 128 4.24 7.31 -31.69
N THR A 129 3.13 6.57 -31.74
CA THR A 129 2.33 6.22 -30.57
C THR A 129 3.21 5.60 -29.48
N GLN A 130 3.23 6.20 -28.29
CA GLN A 130 4.00 5.70 -27.14
C GLN A 130 3.07 5.16 -26.07
N VAL A 131 2.89 3.83 -26.06
CA VAL A 131 2.07 3.15 -25.05
C VAL A 131 2.97 2.30 -24.16
N THR A 132 3.37 2.85 -23.00
CA THR A 132 4.15 2.11 -22.00
C THR A 132 3.33 0.91 -21.50
N PRO A 133 3.86 -0.32 -21.37
CA PRO A 133 3.11 -1.45 -20.81
C PRO A 133 2.67 -1.20 -19.36
N LEU A 134 1.58 -1.83 -18.93
CA LEU A 134 1.15 -1.79 -17.54
C LEU A 134 1.94 -2.81 -16.73
N TYR A 135 2.05 -2.57 -15.43
CA TYR A 135 2.50 -3.59 -14.50
C TYR A 135 1.49 -4.73 -14.39
N GLU A 136 2.00 -5.94 -14.19
CA GLU A 136 1.20 -7.04 -13.65
C GLU A 136 0.72 -6.71 -12.23
N PRO A 137 -0.41 -7.25 -11.74
CA PRO A 137 -1.03 -6.81 -10.49
C PRO A 137 -0.09 -6.80 -9.26
N THR A 138 0.68 -7.86 -9.06
CA THR A 138 1.62 -7.95 -7.92
C THR A 138 2.80 -6.97 -8.08
N ALA A 139 3.27 -6.79 -9.32
CA ALA A 139 4.33 -5.84 -9.63
C ALA A 139 3.87 -4.39 -9.44
N GLU A 140 2.60 -4.10 -9.76
CA GLU A 140 1.95 -2.80 -9.57
C GLU A 140 1.96 -2.42 -8.08
N VAL A 141 1.52 -3.35 -7.21
CA VAL A 141 1.53 -3.16 -5.76
C VAL A 141 2.95 -2.97 -5.23
N TYR A 142 3.90 -3.81 -5.65
CA TYR A 142 5.29 -3.70 -5.21
C TYR A 142 5.91 -2.35 -5.57
N ALA A 143 5.70 -1.88 -6.82
CA ALA A 143 6.18 -0.58 -7.28
C ALA A 143 5.59 0.59 -6.48
N ALA A 144 4.30 0.52 -6.11
CA ALA A 144 3.66 1.52 -5.25
C ALA A 144 4.27 1.56 -3.85
N LEU A 145 4.53 0.39 -3.23
CA LEU A 145 5.17 0.29 -1.92
C LEU A 145 6.59 0.86 -1.92
N VAL A 146 7.38 0.55 -2.96
CA VAL A 146 8.73 1.09 -3.15
C VAL A 146 8.70 2.60 -3.32
N LEU A 147 7.86 3.13 -4.23
CA LEU A 147 7.75 4.57 -4.46
C LEU A 147 7.28 5.31 -3.20
N GLY A 148 6.25 4.81 -2.52
CA GLY A 148 5.73 5.41 -1.30
C GLY A 148 6.77 5.45 -0.18
N THR A 149 7.51 4.36 0.00
CA THR A 149 8.58 4.29 1.01
C THR A 149 9.73 5.24 0.69
N ARG A 150 10.22 5.22 -0.56
CA ARG A 150 11.31 6.10 -1.01
C ARG A 150 10.95 7.57 -0.80
N ASP A 151 9.79 7.99 -1.27
CA ASP A 151 9.37 9.38 -1.21
C ASP A 151 9.12 9.83 0.23
N TYR A 152 8.51 8.98 1.08
CA TYR A 152 8.31 9.33 2.49
C TYR A 152 9.63 9.58 3.21
N VAL A 153 10.62 8.70 3.00
CA VAL A 153 11.95 8.82 3.63
C VAL A 153 12.68 10.06 3.12
N LEU A 154 12.81 10.21 1.80
CA LEU A 154 13.61 11.27 1.21
C LEU A 154 12.98 12.66 1.35
N LYS A 155 11.66 12.80 1.19
CA LYS A 155 10.96 14.11 1.34
C LYS A 155 10.98 14.61 2.77
N ASN A 156 11.09 13.71 3.75
CA ASN A 156 11.26 14.06 5.16
C ASN A 156 12.74 14.14 5.59
N ALA A 157 13.68 14.21 4.63
CA ALA A 157 15.11 14.36 4.85
C ALA A 157 15.79 13.24 5.66
N PHE A 158 15.16 12.07 5.76
CA PHE A 158 15.83 10.87 6.23
C PHE A 158 16.70 10.29 5.12
N GLN A 159 17.87 9.77 5.48
CA GLN A 159 18.79 9.11 4.55
C GLN A 159 18.87 7.61 4.78
N LYS A 160 18.55 7.15 6.00
CA LYS A 160 18.63 5.75 6.41
C LYS A 160 17.42 5.33 7.22
N VAL A 161 17.15 4.04 7.17
CA VAL A 161 16.05 3.40 7.89
C VAL A 161 16.55 2.28 8.80
N VAL A 162 15.80 2.03 9.86
CA VAL A 162 16.01 0.91 10.77
C VAL A 162 14.70 0.13 10.93
N LEU A 163 14.79 -1.19 10.97
CA LEU A 163 13.63 -2.04 11.20
C LEU A 163 13.99 -3.28 12.02
N GLY A 164 13.02 -3.77 12.80
CA GLY A 164 13.14 -5.05 13.49
C GLY A 164 13.05 -6.21 12.49
N LEU A 165 14.02 -7.13 12.53
CA LEU A 165 13.99 -8.36 11.76
C LEU A 165 13.69 -9.54 12.67
N SER A 166 12.45 -10.03 12.57
CA SER A 166 11.97 -11.21 13.32
C SER A 166 12.31 -12.53 12.64
N GLY A 167 12.81 -12.50 11.40
CA GLY A 167 12.88 -13.67 10.52
C GLY A 167 11.52 -14.06 9.95
N GLY A 168 10.43 -13.33 10.24
CA GLY A 168 9.11 -13.55 9.67
C GLY A 168 8.94 -12.93 8.28
N VAL A 169 7.84 -13.27 7.62
CA VAL A 169 7.56 -12.83 6.24
C VAL A 169 7.35 -11.31 6.11
N ASP A 170 6.70 -10.68 7.10
CA ASP A 170 6.35 -9.26 7.01
C ASP A 170 7.58 -8.35 7.14
N SER A 171 8.47 -8.67 8.09
CA SER A 171 9.73 -7.96 8.25
C SER A 171 10.67 -8.22 7.06
N SER A 172 10.62 -9.41 6.47
CA SER A 172 11.38 -9.74 5.26
C SER A 172 10.92 -8.95 4.04
N LEU A 173 9.60 -8.86 3.81
CA LEU A 173 9.04 -8.04 2.74
C LEU A 173 9.38 -6.56 2.95
N THR A 174 9.25 -6.07 4.18
CA THR A 174 9.55 -4.67 4.52
C THR A 174 11.03 -4.34 4.26
N ALA A 175 11.95 -5.25 4.61
CA ALA A 175 13.38 -5.08 4.32
C ALA A 175 13.67 -5.07 2.82
N ALA A 176 13.01 -5.95 2.04
CA ALA A 176 13.14 -5.99 0.59
C ALA A 176 12.68 -4.66 -0.04
N ILE A 177 11.50 -4.18 0.33
CA ILE A 177 10.95 -2.90 -0.15
C ILE A 177 11.88 -1.73 0.24
N ALA A 178 12.35 -1.70 1.49
CA ALA A 178 13.25 -0.64 1.96
C ALA A 178 14.58 -0.65 1.18
N THR A 179 15.12 -1.83 0.88
CA THR A 179 16.36 -1.98 0.11
C THR A 179 16.18 -1.53 -1.33
N ASP A 180 15.10 -1.95 -2.00
CA ASP A 180 14.80 -1.53 -3.38
C ASP A 180 14.46 -0.02 -3.45
N ALA A 181 13.94 0.57 -2.37
CA ALA A 181 13.61 1.99 -2.29
C ALA A 181 14.83 2.91 -2.05
N LEU A 182 15.80 2.47 -1.24
CA LEU A 182 16.84 3.34 -0.68
C LEU A 182 18.28 2.86 -0.93
N GLY A 183 18.48 1.65 -1.41
CA GLY A 183 19.79 0.99 -1.45
C GLY A 183 20.13 0.29 -0.13
N ALA A 184 20.85 -0.83 -0.22
CA ALA A 184 21.17 -1.69 0.93
C ALA A 184 22.04 -0.98 1.98
N GLU A 185 22.90 -0.05 1.54
CA GLU A 185 23.74 0.78 2.40
C GLU A 185 22.92 1.69 3.33
N ASN A 186 21.66 1.96 3.00
CA ASN A 186 20.76 2.84 3.75
C ASN A 186 19.76 2.07 4.62
N VAL A 187 19.86 0.74 4.69
CA VAL A 187 18.99 -0.12 5.50
C VAL A 187 19.78 -0.77 6.63
N VAL A 188 19.21 -0.72 7.84
CA VAL A 188 19.74 -1.42 9.02
C VAL A 188 18.68 -2.32 9.61
N GLY A 189 18.88 -3.64 9.54
CA GLY A 189 18.06 -4.62 10.23
C GLY A 189 18.53 -4.82 11.67
N VAL A 190 17.60 -5.07 12.59
CA VAL A 190 17.92 -5.37 14.00
C VAL A 190 17.19 -6.64 14.45
N ALA A 191 17.94 -7.71 14.69
CA ALA A 191 17.45 -8.93 15.32
C ALA A 191 17.48 -8.75 16.85
N MET A 192 16.34 -8.99 17.51
CA MET A 192 16.17 -8.77 18.96
C MET A 192 15.63 -10.01 19.66
N PRO A 193 16.45 -11.09 19.74
CA PRO A 193 15.99 -12.39 20.22
C PRO A 193 15.77 -12.41 21.75
N THR A 194 14.89 -13.31 22.17
CA THR A 194 14.65 -13.69 23.58
C THR A 194 14.86 -15.20 23.72
N ARG A 195 14.71 -15.74 24.93
CA ARG A 195 14.70 -17.19 25.19
C ARG A 195 13.63 -17.98 24.42
N TYR A 196 12.64 -17.30 23.83
CA TYR A 196 11.58 -17.93 23.03
C TYR A 196 11.86 -17.89 21.52
N SER A 197 12.84 -17.09 21.08
CA SER A 197 13.20 -16.98 19.67
C SER A 197 13.88 -18.26 19.19
N SER A 198 13.42 -18.80 18.06
CA SER A 198 14.07 -19.97 17.46
C SER A 198 15.42 -19.61 16.84
N SER A 199 16.36 -20.56 16.81
CA SER A 199 17.63 -20.38 16.10
C SER A 199 17.41 -20.08 14.61
N HIS A 200 16.40 -20.72 14.02
CA HIS A 200 16.01 -20.52 12.62
C HIS A 200 15.54 -19.11 12.32
N SER A 201 14.82 -18.44 13.23
CA SER A 201 14.42 -17.04 13.03
C SER A 201 15.63 -16.09 12.92
N LEU A 202 16.68 -16.32 13.71
CA LEU A 202 17.92 -15.55 13.62
C LEU A 202 18.71 -15.88 12.35
N GLU A 203 18.83 -17.16 12.00
CA GLU A 203 19.45 -17.61 10.74
C GLU A 203 18.75 -17.00 9.51
N ASP A 204 17.41 -16.97 9.50
CA ASP A 204 16.61 -16.39 8.42
C ASP A 204 16.88 -14.88 8.28
N ALA A 205 16.95 -14.16 9.39
CA ALA A 205 17.26 -12.74 9.40
C ALA A 205 18.70 -12.47 8.90
N GLN A 206 19.66 -13.31 9.28
CA GLN A 206 21.05 -13.24 8.81
C GLN A 206 21.15 -13.54 7.31
N GLN A 207 20.49 -14.58 6.83
CA GLN A 207 20.48 -14.95 5.42
C GLN A 207 19.84 -13.86 4.57
N LEU A 208 18.71 -13.30 5.02
CA LEU A 208 18.06 -12.18 4.34
C LEU A 208 18.98 -10.97 4.24
N ALA A 209 19.62 -10.58 5.35
CA ALA A 209 20.55 -9.46 5.36
C ALA A 209 21.74 -9.68 4.43
N HIS A 210 22.29 -10.90 4.41
CA HIS A 210 23.35 -11.29 3.48
C HIS A 210 22.89 -11.21 2.02
N ASN A 211 21.70 -11.74 1.70
CA ASN A 211 21.16 -11.78 0.34
C ASN A 211 20.92 -10.38 -0.25
N PHE A 212 20.44 -9.45 0.57
CA PHE A 212 20.19 -8.06 0.16
C PHE A 212 21.38 -7.14 0.38
N GLY A 213 22.42 -7.56 1.12
CA GLY A 213 23.63 -6.79 1.38
C GLY A 213 23.47 -5.65 2.38
N PHE A 214 22.41 -5.65 3.21
CA PHE A 214 22.20 -4.61 4.22
C PHE A 214 22.81 -4.99 5.57
N ARG A 215 23.05 -3.99 6.43
CA ARG A 215 23.66 -4.23 7.75
C ARG A 215 22.66 -4.87 8.71
N LEU A 216 23.05 -5.95 9.38
CA LEU A 216 22.29 -6.55 10.48
C LEU A 216 22.98 -6.31 11.83
N LEU A 217 22.22 -5.87 12.81
CA LEU A 217 22.60 -5.82 14.23
C LEU A 217 21.85 -6.91 14.99
N THR A 218 22.52 -7.54 15.96
CA THR A 218 21.87 -8.47 16.89
C THR A 218 21.97 -7.93 18.30
N ILE A 219 20.83 -7.63 18.92
CA ILE A 219 20.73 -7.07 20.27
C ILE A 219 19.75 -7.93 21.06
N PRO A 220 20.21 -8.98 21.77
CA PRO A 220 19.34 -9.80 22.61
C PRO A 220 18.68 -8.96 23.69
N ILE A 221 17.39 -9.19 23.94
CA ILE A 221 16.61 -8.40 24.91
C ILE A 221 16.24 -9.19 26.17
N ASP A 222 16.70 -10.44 26.27
CA ASP A 222 16.28 -11.36 27.34
C ASP A 222 16.60 -10.86 28.75
N ASN A 223 17.78 -10.26 28.94
CA ASN A 223 18.17 -9.66 30.22
C ASN A 223 17.27 -8.47 30.61
N THR A 224 16.98 -7.60 29.64
CA THR A 224 16.06 -6.46 29.85
C THR A 224 14.65 -6.96 30.15
N PHE A 225 14.19 -7.97 29.42
CA PHE A 225 12.89 -8.60 29.66
C PHE A 225 12.82 -9.18 31.07
N GLN A 226 13.86 -9.92 31.51
CA GLN A 226 13.95 -10.43 32.87
C GLN A 226 13.91 -9.31 33.91
N SER A 227 14.62 -8.20 33.69
CA SER A 227 14.59 -7.04 34.59
C SER A 227 13.20 -6.43 34.73
N PHE A 228 12.40 -6.37 33.66
CA PHE A 228 11.00 -5.94 33.73
C PHE A 228 10.14 -6.94 34.53
N LEU A 229 10.35 -8.25 34.33
CA LEU A 229 9.64 -9.28 35.10
C LEU A 229 9.97 -9.17 36.59
N ASP A 230 11.24 -9.03 36.95
CA ASP A 230 11.68 -8.92 38.34
C ASP A 230 11.11 -7.67 39.03
N MET A 231 11.04 -6.54 38.29
CA MET A 231 10.45 -5.29 38.78
C MET A 231 8.95 -5.41 39.06
N LEU A 232 8.23 -6.17 38.22
CA LEU A 232 6.78 -6.35 38.32
C LEU A 232 6.37 -7.54 39.20
N ALA A 233 7.29 -8.45 39.51
CA ALA A 233 7.03 -9.67 40.28
C ALA A 233 6.32 -9.42 41.63
N PRO A 234 6.67 -8.39 42.43
CA PRO A 234 5.93 -8.11 43.67
C PRO A 234 4.49 -7.68 43.44
N VAL A 235 4.22 -7.00 42.31
CA VAL A 235 2.88 -6.48 41.95
C VAL A 235 2.02 -7.57 41.32
N PHE A 236 2.63 -8.48 40.56
CA PHE A 236 1.94 -9.59 39.88
C PHE A 236 1.89 -10.87 40.72
N ALA A 237 2.31 -10.81 41.99
CA ALA A 237 2.41 -11.96 42.87
C ALA A 237 1.09 -12.76 42.93
N GLY A 238 1.18 -14.06 42.66
CA GLY A 238 0.03 -14.99 42.69
C GLY A 238 -0.86 -14.97 41.44
N LEU A 239 -0.56 -14.14 40.43
CA LEU A 239 -1.24 -14.15 39.14
C LEU A 239 -0.48 -15.01 38.12
N PRO A 240 -1.18 -15.78 37.26
CA PRO A 240 -0.53 -16.50 36.17
C PRO A 240 -0.06 -15.54 35.08
N ALA A 241 1.04 -15.89 34.40
CA ALA A 241 1.50 -15.14 33.23
C ALA A 241 0.44 -15.17 32.12
N ASP A 242 0.28 -14.05 31.43
CA ASP A 242 -0.67 -13.87 30.35
C ASP A 242 -0.10 -12.99 29.22
N VAL A 243 -0.99 -12.35 28.46
CA VAL A 243 -0.60 -11.44 27.36
C VAL A 243 0.24 -10.25 27.86
N THR A 244 0.27 -9.98 29.16
CA THR A 244 1.04 -8.91 29.77
C THR A 244 2.54 -9.13 29.60
N GLU A 245 3.05 -10.30 29.99
CA GLU A 245 4.46 -10.68 29.84
C GLU A 245 4.84 -10.81 28.36
N GLU A 246 3.94 -11.37 27.54
CA GLU A 246 4.13 -11.43 26.09
C GLU A 246 4.33 -10.03 25.50
N ASN A 247 3.49 -9.06 25.90
CA ASN A 247 3.53 -7.68 25.39
C ASN A 247 4.70 -6.82 25.92
N LEU A 248 5.42 -7.24 26.97
CA LEU A 248 6.63 -6.52 27.41
C LEU A 248 7.74 -6.62 26.36
N GLN A 249 7.92 -7.80 25.76
CA GLN A 249 8.95 -8.05 24.77
C GLN A 249 8.87 -7.12 23.54
N PRO A 250 7.74 -7.01 22.80
CA PRO A 250 7.66 -6.09 21.67
C PRO A 250 7.82 -4.63 22.09
N ARG A 251 7.40 -4.21 23.30
CA ARG A 251 7.65 -2.83 23.80
C ARG A 251 9.12 -2.54 24.05
N ILE A 252 9.86 -3.52 24.58
CA ILE A 252 11.32 -3.41 24.71
C ILE A 252 11.96 -3.28 23.32
N ARG A 253 11.53 -4.10 22.35
CA ARG A 253 12.00 -4.02 20.95
C ARG A 253 11.71 -2.63 20.33
N GLY A 254 10.48 -2.14 20.48
CA GLY A 254 10.08 -0.80 20.02
C GLY A 254 10.94 0.29 20.66
N THR A 255 11.17 0.22 21.96
CA THR A 255 12.04 1.16 22.70
C THR A 255 13.48 1.16 22.15
N LEU A 256 14.04 -0.02 21.85
CA LEU A 256 15.38 -0.14 21.28
C LEU A 256 15.47 0.44 19.87
N LEU A 257 14.50 0.15 19.00
CA LEU A 257 14.45 0.71 17.65
C LEU A 257 14.35 2.24 17.68
N MET A 258 13.49 2.78 18.56
CA MET A 258 13.39 4.21 18.78
C MET A 258 14.70 4.79 19.32
N ALA A 259 15.36 4.14 20.28
CA ALA A 259 16.66 4.59 20.80
C ALA A 259 17.74 4.66 19.70
N LEU A 260 17.78 3.68 18.79
CA LEU A 260 18.66 3.71 17.62
C LEU A 260 18.31 4.86 16.67
N SER A 261 17.02 5.05 16.40
CA SER A 261 16.51 6.19 15.62
C SER A 261 16.93 7.53 16.23
N ASN A 262 16.73 7.73 17.53
CA ASN A 262 17.14 8.95 18.25
C ASN A 262 18.66 9.17 18.19
N LYS A 263 19.46 8.10 18.26
CA LYS A 263 20.92 8.19 18.29
C LYS A 263 21.52 8.50 16.93
N PHE A 264 20.97 7.92 15.87
CA PHE A 264 21.57 7.95 14.53
C PHE A 264 20.75 8.72 13.49
N GLY A 265 19.56 9.22 13.86
CA GLY A 265 18.66 9.94 12.95
C GLY A 265 18.02 9.05 11.88
N TRP A 266 17.88 7.74 12.14
CA TRP A 266 17.29 6.79 11.19
C TRP A 266 15.78 6.72 11.35
N LEU A 267 15.03 6.61 10.26
CA LEU A 267 13.57 6.40 10.35
C LEU A 267 13.27 4.94 10.73
N VAL A 268 12.46 4.74 11.77
CA VAL A 268 11.97 3.40 12.10
C VAL A 268 10.83 3.00 11.16
N LEU A 269 11.02 1.92 10.41
CA LEU A 269 9.96 1.29 9.61
C LEU A 269 9.30 0.17 10.42
N THR A 270 7.97 0.19 10.50
CA THR A 270 7.20 -0.89 11.13
C THR A 270 6.71 -1.89 10.08
N THR A 271 6.46 -3.12 10.53
CA THR A 271 6.27 -4.29 9.67
C THR A 271 4.88 -4.91 9.81
N GLY A 272 3.93 -4.23 10.47
CA GLY A 272 2.58 -4.77 10.64
C GLY A 272 1.78 -4.71 9.34
N ASN A 273 1.14 -5.82 8.98
CA ASN A 273 0.32 -5.91 7.77
C ASN A 273 -1.15 -5.54 8.03
N LYS A 274 -1.95 -5.43 6.97
CA LYS A 274 -3.37 -5.03 7.05
C LYS A 274 -4.20 -5.99 7.89
N SER A 275 -3.91 -7.28 7.83
CA SER A 275 -4.67 -8.31 8.53
C SER A 275 -4.49 -8.20 10.04
N GLU A 276 -3.23 -8.09 10.49
CA GLU A 276 -2.85 -7.89 11.89
C GLU A 276 -3.41 -6.57 12.45
N ILE A 277 -3.21 -5.47 11.71
CA ILE A 277 -3.70 -4.14 12.12
C ILE A 277 -5.22 -4.09 12.13
N GLY A 278 -5.87 -4.78 11.18
CA GLY A 278 -7.32 -4.86 11.07
C GLY A 278 -7.94 -5.48 12.30
N VAL A 279 -7.44 -6.63 12.75
CA VAL A 279 -7.98 -7.32 13.94
C VAL A 279 -7.30 -6.94 15.26
N GLY A 280 -6.32 -6.03 15.21
CA GLY A 280 -5.55 -5.56 16.36
C GLY A 280 -4.64 -6.61 16.98
N TYR A 281 -4.14 -7.55 16.17
CA TYR A 281 -3.08 -8.48 16.53
C TYR A 281 -1.72 -7.78 16.50
N SER A 282 -1.56 -6.84 17.43
CA SER A 282 -0.41 -5.97 17.56
C SER A 282 -0.31 -5.44 18.99
N THR A 283 0.89 -5.03 19.39
CA THR A 283 1.16 -4.41 20.67
C THR A 283 1.38 -2.92 20.48
N LEU A 284 0.52 -2.10 21.10
CA LEU A 284 0.74 -0.65 21.12
C LEU A 284 2.08 -0.33 21.76
N TYR A 285 2.82 0.54 21.06
CA TYR A 285 4.19 0.96 21.40
C TYR A 285 5.22 -0.18 21.37
N GLY A 286 4.84 -1.33 20.84
CA GLY A 286 5.72 -2.44 20.55
C GLY A 286 6.05 -2.49 19.06
N ASP A 287 5.50 -3.47 18.37
CA ASP A 287 5.60 -3.65 16.92
C ASP A 287 5.01 -2.49 16.11
N THR A 288 4.14 -1.67 16.71
CA THR A 288 3.62 -0.44 16.08
C THR A 288 4.50 0.79 16.33
N ALA A 289 5.60 0.69 17.09
CA ALA A 289 6.47 1.82 17.38
C ALA A 289 7.38 2.13 16.19
N GLY A 290 7.03 3.15 15.41
CA GLY A 290 7.88 3.68 14.36
C GLY A 290 7.25 4.86 13.63
N GLY A 291 7.96 5.35 12.61
CA GLY A 291 7.55 6.54 11.86
C GLY A 291 6.74 6.24 10.61
N PHE A 292 6.91 5.06 10.01
CA PHE A 292 6.22 4.68 8.77
C PHE A 292 5.97 3.18 8.68
N ALA A 293 4.73 2.77 8.39
CA ALA A 293 4.31 1.38 8.27
C ALA A 293 4.19 0.97 6.80
N VAL A 294 5.28 0.45 6.23
CA VAL A 294 5.41 0.19 4.78
C VAL A 294 4.27 -0.66 4.24
N ILE A 295 3.94 -1.74 4.95
CA ILE A 295 2.96 -2.75 4.51
C ILE A 295 1.63 -2.68 5.27
N LYS A 296 1.31 -1.54 5.87
CA LYS A 296 0.10 -1.31 6.68
C LYS A 296 -1.20 -1.69 5.98
N ASP A 297 -1.27 -1.51 4.67
CA ASP A 297 -2.45 -1.77 3.85
C ASP A 297 -2.30 -3.01 2.94
N VAL A 298 -1.32 -3.87 3.22
CA VAL A 298 -1.10 -5.14 2.49
C VAL A 298 -1.71 -6.29 3.31
N PRO A 299 -2.71 -7.04 2.80
CA PRO A 299 -3.21 -8.25 3.46
C PRO A 299 -2.13 -9.33 3.57
N LYS A 300 -2.19 -10.19 4.59
CA LYS A 300 -1.18 -11.23 4.84
C LYS A 300 -0.97 -12.15 3.64
N MET A 301 -2.03 -12.57 2.96
CA MET A 301 -1.90 -13.43 1.78
C MET A 301 -1.14 -12.72 0.65
N LEU A 302 -1.37 -11.41 0.47
CA LEU A 302 -0.63 -10.60 -0.50
C LEU A 302 0.83 -10.37 -0.07
N VAL A 303 1.15 -10.36 1.23
CA VAL A 303 2.55 -10.34 1.70
C VAL A 303 3.32 -11.54 1.16
N TYR A 304 2.76 -12.75 1.24
CA TYR A 304 3.38 -13.95 0.67
C TYR A 304 3.53 -13.87 -0.85
N GLU A 305 2.52 -13.38 -1.55
CA GLU A 305 2.58 -13.20 -3.01
C GLU A 305 3.66 -12.20 -3.43
N LEU A 306 3.80 -11.08 -2.71
CA LEU A 306 4.83 -10.07 -2.97
C LEU A 306 6.24 -10.61 -2.71
N CYS A 307 6.43 -11.42 -1.66
CA CYS A 307 7.72 -12.08 -1.42
C CYS A 307 8.07 -13.06 -2.54
N ARG A 308 7.11 -13.89 -2.98
CA ARG A 308 7.32 -14.82 -4.10
C ARG A 308 7.62 -14.07 -5.40
N TYR A 309 6.89 -12.99 -5.67
CA TYR A 309 7.16 -12.09 -6.79
C TYR A 309 8.60 -11.56 -6.71
N ARG A 310 9.06 -11.12 -5.53
CA ARG A 310 10.41 -10.58 -5.39
C ARG A 310 11.51 -11.63 -5.59
N ASN A 311 11.28 -12.89 -5.19
CA ASN A 311 12.16 -14.02 -5.52
C ASN A 311 12.16 -14.31 -7.02
N GLN A 312 10.98 -14.31 -7.65
CA GLN A 312 10.85 -14.52 -9.10
C GLN A 312 11.62 -13.47 -9.90
N VAL A 313 11.52 -12.18 -9.53
CA VAL A 313 12.28 -11.09 -10.16
C VAL A 313 13.79 -11.27 -9.97
N ALA A 314 14.24 -11.76 -8.81
CA ALA A 314 15.65 -12.04 -8.55
C ALA A 314 16.18 -13.24 -9.34
N GLY A 315 15.31 -14.19 -9.72
CA GLY A 315 15.69 -15.46 -10.32
C GLY A 315 16.26 -16.48 -9.32
N TYR A 316 16.18 -16.20 -8.02
CA TYR A 316 16.58 -17.08 -6.92
C TYR A 316 15.86 -16.68 -5.62
N ASP A 317 15.98 -17.49 -4.56
CA ASP A 317 15.38 -17.24 -3.25
C ASP A 317 16.11 -16.13 -2.47
N ILE A 318 15.97 -14.89 -2.94
CA ILE A 318 16.55 -13.71 -2.29
C ILE A 318 15.92 -13.49 -0.90
N ILE A 319 14.61 -13.75 -0.76
CA ILE A 319 13.94 -13.95 0.52
C ILE A 319 13.98 -15.46 0.82
N PRO A 320 14.55 -15.90 1.96
CA PRO A 320 14.73 -17.32 2.24
C PRO A 320 13.41 -18.11 2.20
N GLN A 321 13.40 -19.25 1.51
CA GLN A 321 12.20 -20.07 1.33
C GLN A 321 11.55 -20.51 2.66
N ARG A 322 12.36 -20.78 3.68
CA ARG A 322 11.89 -21.13 5.03
C ARG A 322 10.99 -20.05 5.65
N VAL A 323 11.22 -18.77 5.31
CA VAL A 323 10.36 -17.65 5.75
C VAL A 323 8.96 -17.74 5.15
N LEU A 324 8.83 -18.30 3.95
CA LEU A 324 7.55 -18.44 3.23
C LEU A 324 6.77 -19.69 3.63
N GLU A 325 7.44 -20.70 4.20
CA GLU A 325 6.86 -21.99 4.53
C GLU A 325 6.57 -22.18 6.01
N LYS A 326 7.31 -21.48 6.89
CA LYS A 326 7.14 -21.62 8.32
C LYS A 326 5.80 -21.06 8.80
N VAL A 327 5.27 -21.69 9.85
CA VAL A 327 4.02 -21.26 10.48
C VAL A 327 4.22 -19.86 11.10
N PRO A 328 3.32 -18.90 10.83
CA PRO A 328 3.37 -17.57 11.43
C PRO A 328 3.35 -17.60 12.97
N SER A 329 4.26 -16.85 13.58
CA SER A 329 4.39 -16.73 15.02
C SER A 329 5.10 -15.43 15.42
N ALA A 330 4.71 -14.86 16.55
CA ALA A 330 5.41 -13.74 17.20
C ALA A 330 6.55 -14.18 18.14
N GLU A 331 6.69 -15.49 18.42
CA GLU A 331 7.70 -16.08 19.30
C GLU A 331 7.85 -15.36 20.66
N LEU A 332 6.72 -15.02 21.31
CA LEU A 332 6.68 -14.34 22.61
C LEU A 332 6.52 -15.31 23.80
N ARG A 333 6.17 -16.56 23.51
CA ARG A 333 6.06 -17.66 24.49
C ARG A 333 6.36 -19.00 23.79
N PRO A 334 6.57 -20.11 24.54
CA PRO A 334 6.88 -21.40 23.94
C PRO A 334 5.79 -21.88 22.96
N ASN A 335 6.20 -22.32 21.77
CA ASN A 335 5.33 -22.92 20.74
C ASN A 335 4.16 -22.05 20.27
N GLN A 336 4.24 -20.72 20.40
CA GLN A 336 3.19 -19.80 19.98
C GLN A 336 2.94 -19.88 18.47
N LYS A 337 1.67 -19.78 18.07
CA LYS A 337 1.26 -19.57 16.67
C LYS A 337 0.26 -18.43 16.60
N ASP A 338 0.23 -17.71 15.47
CA ASP A 338 -0.79 -16.68 15.25
C ASP A 338 -2.21 -17.27 15.29
N SER A 339 -2.37 -18.49 14.78
CA SER A 339 -3.65 -19.22 14.76
C SER A 339 -4.15 -19.67 16.14
N ASP A 340 -3.33 -19.53 17.20
CA ASP A 340 -3.82 -19.65 18.58
C ASP A 340 -4.84 -18.54 18.90
N THR A 341 -4.74 -17.38 18.23
CA THR A 341 -5.56 -16.18 18.49
C THR A 341 -6.40 -15.75 17.29
N LEU A 342 -5.94 -16.02 16.07
CA LEU A 342 -6.60 -15.59 14.83
C LEU A 342 -7.20 -16.80 14.08
N PRO A 343 -8.26 -16.60 13.28
CA PRO A 343 -8.53 -17.52 12.18
C PRO A 343 -7.32 -17.57 11.23
N GLU A 344 -7.18 -18.67 10.50
CA GLU A 344 -6.18 -18.77 9.43
C GLU A 344 -6.30 -17.59 8.45
N TYR A 345 -5.18 -17.03 8.01
CA TYR A 345 -5.16 -15.83 7.18
C TYR A 345 -5.94 -16.00 5.86
N ALA A 346 -5.95 -17.21 5.29
CA ALA A 346 -6.75 -17.55 4.11
C ALA A 346 -8.28 -17.40 4.33
N ILE A 347 -8.74 -17.42 5.58
CA ILE A 347 -10.14 -17.17 5.97
C ILE A 347 -10.30 -15.72 6.45
N LEU A 348 -9.33 -15.21 7.20
CA LEU A 348 -9.37 -13.87 7.76
C LEU A 348 -9.38 -12.78 6.68
N ASP A 349 -8.47 -12.86 5.72
CA ASP A 349 -8.27 -11.80 4.72
C ASP A 349 -9.52 -11.57 3.84
N PRO A 350 -10.20 -12.61 3.31
CA PRO A 350 -11.44 -12.40 2.57
C PRO A 350 -12.58 -11.80 3.40
N ILE A 351 -12.69 -12.16 4.69
CA ILE A 351 -13.68 -11.57 5.59
C ILE A 351 -13.36 -10.09 5.84
N LEU A 352 -12.08 -9.75 6.06
CA LEU A 352 -11.64 -8.37 6.20
C LEU A 352 -11.90 -7.57 4.93
N HIS A 353 -11.61 -8.12 3.76
CA HIS A 353 -11.87 -7.47 2.48
C HIS A 353 -13.37 -7.14 2.33
N ALA A 354 -14.25 -8.12 2.54
CA ALA A 354 -15.68 -7.92 2.43
C ALA A 354 -16.20 -6.89 3.45
N TYR A 355 -15.78 -6.98 4.71
CA TYR A 355 -16.25 -6.09 5.76
C TYR A 355 -15.71 -4.67 5.64
N VAL A 356 -14.41 -4.52 5.37
CA VAL A 356 -13.71 -3.24 5.39
C VAL A 356 -13.78 -2.53 4.05
N GLU A 357 -13.47 -3.23 2.96
CA GLU A 357 -13.31 -2.62 1.64
C GLU A 357 -14.64 -2.55 0.89
N GLU A 358 -15.42 -3.62 0.93
CA GLU A 358 -16.72 -3.70 0.25
C GLU A 358 -17.89 -3.20 1.13
N SER A 359 -17.65 -2.96 2.42
CA SER A 359 -18.67 -2.53 3.40
C SER A 359 -19.84 -3.51 3.57
N CYS A 360 -19.59 -4.81 3.36
CA CYS A 360 -20.61 -5.83 3.51
C CYS A 360 -21.04 -6.02 4.97
N GLY A 361 -22.33 -6.25 5.16
CA GLY A 361 -22.89 -6.63 6.46
C GLY A 361 -22.56 -8.09 6.84
N PRO A 362 -22.66 -8.48 8.12
CA PRO A 362 -22.39 -9.86 8.56
C PRO A 362 -23.18 -10.93 7.78
N ALA A 363 -24.48 -10.69 7.52
CA ALA A 363 -25.34 -11.60 6.78
C ALA A 363 -24.86 -11.82 5.33
N GLU A 364 -24.38 -10.77 4.66
CA GLU A 364 -23.86 -10.86 3.29
C GLU A 364 -22.56 -11.66 3.25
N ILE A 365 -21.69 -11.50 4.26
CA ILE A 365 -20.45 -12.28 4.36
C ILE A 365 -20.79 -13.76 4.63
N VAL A 366 -21.74 -14.04 5.51
CA VAL A 366 -22.21 -15.43 5.74
C VAL A 366 -22.81 -16.03 4.47
N ALA A 367 -23.58 -15.27 3.70
CA ALA A 367 -24.15 -15.72 2.43
C ALA A 367 -23.08 -16.09 1.38
N ARG A 368 -21.83 -15.62 1.53
CA ARG A 368 -20.68 -16.04 0.70
C ARG A 368 -20.06 -17.37 1.15
N GLY A 369 -20.60 -18.02 2.19
CA GLY A 369 -20.18 -19.34 2.66
C GLY A 369 -19.23 -19.35 3.85
N TYR A 370 -18.98 -18.20 4.49
CA TYR A 370 -18.15 -18.13 5.70
C TYR A 370 -18.94 -18.49 6.96
N ASP A 371 -18.27 -19.18 7.90
CA ASP A 371 -18.88 -19.58 9.16
C ASP A 371 -19.37 -18.37 9.99
N PRO A 372 -20.66 -18.35 10.44
CA PRO A 372 -21.23 -17.23 11.20
C PRO A 372 -20.52 -16.91 12.52
N ALA A 373 -19.93 -17.91 13.19
CA ALA A 373 -19.19 -17.65 14.42
C ALA A 373 -17.86 -16.93 14.13
N THR A 374 -17.17 -17.35 13.09
CA THR A 374 -15.92 -16.75 12.60
C THR A 374 -16.13 -15.32 12.12
N VAL A 375 -17.17 -15.06 11.30
CA VAL A 375 -17.51 -13.71 10.84
C VAL A 375 -17.76 -12.76 12.02
N ARG A 376 -18.60 -13.18 12.99
CA ARG A 376 -18.86 -12.37 14.21
C ARG A 376 -17.59 -12.11 15.01
N ARG A 377 -16.72 -13.10 15.13
CA ARG A 377 -15.45 -12.97 15.85
C ARG A 377 -14.55 -11.94 15.17
N VAL A 378 -14.34 -12.05 13.86
CA VAL A 378 -13.49 -11.12 13.09
C VAL A 378 -14.01 -9.69 13.17
N ILE A 379 -15.30 -9.47 12.92
CA ILE A 379 -15.92 -8.14 13.01
C ILE A 379 -15.72 -7.53 14.40
N ARG A 380 -15.95 -8.32 15.46
CA ARG A 380 -15.73 -7.87 16.84
C ARG A 380 -14.26 -7.50 17.10
N MET A 381 -13.31 -8.25 16.55
CA MET A 381 -11.88 -7.93 16.65
C MET A 381 -11.54 -6.64 15.92
N VAL A 382 -12.11 -6.42 14.74
CA VAL A 382 -11.97 -5.17 13.99
C VAL A 382 -12.48 -3.99 14.82
N ASP A 383 -13.73 -4.04 15.29
CA ASP A 383 -14.35 -2.95 16.03
C ASP A 383 -13.60 -2.60 17.31
N ARG A 384 -13.18 -3.60 18.09
CA ARG A 384 -12.47 -3.39 19.37
C ARG A 384 -11.06 -2.81 19.19
N SER A 385 -10.50 -2.91 17.99
CA SER A 385 -9.10 -2.54 17.73
C SER A 385 -8.95 -1.13 17.16
N GLU A 386 -10.03 -0.35 17.07
CA GLU A 386 -10.01 1.02 16.55
C GLU A 386 -9.03 1.92 17.32
N TYR A 387 -8.97 1.81 18.65
CA TYR A 387 -8.04 2.60 19.46
C TYR A 387 -6.56 2.34 19.14
N LYS A 388 -6.22 1.11 18.72
CA LYS A 388 -4.86 0.76 18.30
C LYS A 388 -4.52 1.39 16.96
N ARG A 389 -5.44 1.28 15.99
CA ARG A 389 -5.29 1.81 14.64
C ARG A 389 -5.09 3.33 14.62
N ARG A 390 -5.77 4.04 15.52
CA ARG A 390 -5.65 5.50 15.68
C ARG A 390 -4.27 5.98 16.11
N GLN A 391 -3.44 5.09 16.64
CA GLN A 391 -2.07 5.38 17.11
C GLN A 391 -1.00 4.71 16.23
N SER A 392 -1.41 3.99 15.19
CA SER A 392 -0.48 3.36 14.26
C SER A 392 0.09 4.42 13.31
N PRO A 393 1.39 4.33 12.93
CA PRO A 393 1.98 5.29 12.01
C PRO A 393 1.27 5.30 10.65
N PRO A 394 1.44 6.38 9.85
CA PRO A 394 1.01 6.37 8.46
C PRO A 394 1.74 5.27 7.68
N GLY A 395 1.15 4.82 6.58
CA GLY A 395 1.69 3.73 5.78
C GLY A 395 1.15 3.78 4.37
N VAL A 396 1.78 3.06 3.44
CA VAL A 396 1.40 3.11 2.03
C VAL A 396 0.02 2.47 1.83
N LYS A 397 -0.90 3.23 1.22
CA LYS A 397 -2.22 2.75 0.78
C LYS A 397 -2.12 2.06 -0.57
N ILE A 398 -2.64 0.84 -0.66
CA ILE A 398 -2.69 0.04 -1.90
C ILE A 398 -4.08 -0.49 -2.22
N THR A 399 -5.00 -0.48 -1.26
CA THR A 399 -6.39 -0.92 -1.42
C THR A 399 -7.35 0.28 -1.58
N PRO A 400 -8.60 0.08 -2.04
CA PRO A 400 -9.58 1.16 -2.13
C PRO A 400 -9.87 1.81 -0.77
N ARG A 401 -9.83 1.04 0.32
CA ARG A 401 -10.17 1.49 1.67
C ARG A 401 -9.14 0.97 2.69
N ALA A 402 -8.27 1.88 3.11
CA ALA A 402 -7.23 1.61 4.09
C ALA A 402 -7.65 2.00 5.52
N PHE A 403 -7.00 1.40 6.51
CA PHE A 403 -7.09 1.83 7.90
C PHE A 403 -6.34 3.16 8.12
N GLY A 404 -7.05 4.27 7.92
CA GLY A 404 -6.53 5.64 7.94
C GLY A 404 -7.62 6.63 7.59
N LYS A 405 -7.38 7.52 6.61
CA LYS A 405 -8.36 8.54 6.21
C LYS A 405 -9.66 7.97 5.63
N ASP A 406 -9.68 6.74 5.11
CA ASP A 406 -10.88 6.07 4.55
C ASP A 406 -11.71 5.28 5.58
N TRP A 407 -11.14 5.05 6.78
CA TRP A 407 -11.78 4.29 7.85
C TRP A 407 -11.98 5.19 9.07
N ARG A 408 -13.12 5.87 9.11
CA ARG A 408 -13.45 6.86 10.16
C ARG A 408 -14.52 6.33 11.10
N LEU A 409 -14.19 5.28 11.86
CA LEU A 409 -15.10 4.73 12.87
C LEU A 409 -14.81 5.29 14.27
N PRO A 410 -15.81 5.40 15.16
CA PRO A 410 -15.59 5.81 16.54
C PRO A 410 -14.86 4.72 17.32
N ILE A 411 -13.96 5.13 18.22
CA ILE A 411 -13.35 4.21 19.21
C ILE A 411 -14.43 3.68 20.17
N THR A 412 -15.23 4.60 20.72
CA THR A 412 -16.35 4.27 21.59
C THR A 412 -17.52 3.79 20.75
N ASN A 413 -17.58 2.49 20.51
CA ASN A 413 -18.60 1.87 19.67
C ASN A 413 -19.32 0.71 20.40
N ARG A 414 -20.64 0.84 20.55
CA ARG A 414 -21.54 -0.23 21.03
C ARG A 414 -22.48 -0.77 19.95
N TYR A 415 -22.31 -0.35 18.70
CA TYR A 415 -23.02 -0.96 17.58
C TYR A 415 -22.73 -2.47 17.54
N ARG A 416 -23.80 -3.26 17.45
CA ARG A 416 -23.76 -4.71 17.34
C ARG A 416 -24.66 -5.06 16.17
N PRO A 417 -24.10 -5.26 14.97
CA PRO A 417 -24.93 -5.64 13.82
C PRO A 417 -25.54 -7.02 14.09
N GLU A 418 -26.84 -7.14 13.84
CA GLU A 418 -27.54 -8.42 13.86
C GLU A 418 -27.06 -9.30 12.70
N LEU A 419 -27.03 -10.62 12.91
CA LEU A 419 -26.71 -11.61 11.89
C LEU A 419 -27.95 -11.97 11.09
#